data_AF-A0A7S0FG33-F1
#
_entry.id   AF-A0A7S0FG33-F1
#
_cell.length_a   1.000
_cell.length_b   1.000
_cell.length_c   1.000
_cell.angle_alpha   90.00
_cell.angle_beta   90.00
_cell.angle_gamma   90.00
#
_symmetry.space_group_name_H-M   'P 1'
#
loop_
_entity.id
_entity.type
_entity.pdbx_description
1 polymer ?
#
loop_
_entity_poly.entity_id
_entity_poly.type
_entity_poly.pdbx_seq_one_letter_code
_entity_poly.pdbx_strand_id
1 'polypeptide(L)'
;VDVREVALAHVLAMEKGCASGRYIVVAGMPHLSDILGVVAERFPSLVGEAPACNWPVDGADDPGHERDQPLLISNKRVRELGVIEVPWRELVIESVKALGHLGCLSPE
;
A
#
# COMPACT_ATOMS: atom_id res chain seq x y z
N VAL A 1 -0.44 -4.17 -0.48
CA VAL A 1 -1.09 -5.12 0.46
C VAL A 1 -0.33 -5.09 1.76
N ASP A 2 -1.00 -5.16 2.90
CA ASP A 2 -0.34 -5.19 4.21
C ASP A 2 0.14 -6.60 4.57
N VAL A 3 1.32 -6.72 5.19
CA VAL A 3 1.92 -8.01 5.54
C VAL A 3 1.07 -8.81 6.55
N ARG A 4 0.34 -8.12 7.44
CA ARG A 4 -0.58 -8.74 8.41
C ARG A 4 -1.78 -9.35 7.71
N GLU A 5 -2.31 -8.70 6.67
CA GLU A 5 -3.38 -9.28 5.84
C GLU A 5 -2.91 -10.55 5.14
N VAL A 6 -1.68 -10.54 4.59
CA VAL A 6 -1.10 -11.71 3.95
C VAL A 6 -0.94 -12.85 4.94
N ALA A 7 -0.36 -12.58 6.12
CA ALA A 7 -0.19 -13.60 7.16
C ALA A 7 -1.53 -14.20 7.60
N LEU A 8 -2.53 -13.35 7.88
CA LEU A 8 -3.86 -13.79 8.28
C LEU A 8 -4.57 -14.58 7.17
N ALA A 9 -4.42 -14.17 5.91
CA ALA A 9 -4.98 -14.90 4.77
C ALA A 9 -4.42 -16.32 4.68
N HIS A 10 -3.11 -16.51 4.89
CA HIS A 10 -2.48 -17.84 4.88
C HIS A 10 -3.01 -18.72 6.01
N VAL A 11 -3.08 -18.19 7.23
CA VAL A 11 -3.61 -18.91 8.39
C VAL A 11 -5.06 -19.33 8.15
N LEU A 12 -5.93 -18.39 7.76
CA LEU A 12 -7.35 -18.66 7.54
C LEU A 12 -7.60 -19.61 6.36
N ALA A 13 -6.81 -19.54 5.29
CA ALA A 13 -6.92 -20.46 4.17
C ALA A 13 -6.54 -21.89 4.55
N MET A 14 -5.64 -22.07 5.51
CA MET A 14 -5.25 -23.38 6.03
C MET A 14 -6.27 -23.93 7.04
N GLU A 15 -6.79 -23.08 7.93
CA GLU A 15 -7.66 -23.50 9.04
C GLU A 15 -9.12 -23.69 8.63
N LYS A 16 -9.62 -22.91 7.66
CA LYS A 16 -11.02 -22.99 7.25
C LYS A 16 -11.20 -24.04 6.16
N GLY A 17 -11.86 -25.15 6.50
CA GLY A 17 -12.16 -26.22 5.54
C GLY A 17 -13.03 -25.83 4.34
N CYS A 18 -13.61 -24.63 4.33
CA CYS A 18 -14.32 -24.07 3.17
C CYS A 18 -13.40 -23.29 2.20
N ALA A 19 -12.13 -23.06 2.55
CA ALA A 19 -11.19 -22.35 1.71
C ALA A 19 -10.80 -23.18 0.47
N SER A 20 -10.83 -22.57 -0.71
CA SER A 20 -10.51 -23.27 -1.96
C SER A 20 -10.12 -22.33 -3.10
N GLY A 21 -9.26 -22.80 -4.01
CA GLY A 21 -8.81 -22.04 -5.18
C GLY A 21 -7.94 -20.83 -4.80
N ARG A 22 -8.10 -19.72 -5.53
CA ARG A 22 -7.26 -18.52 -5.40
C ARG A 22 -7.96 -17.38 -4.66
N TYR A 23 -7.19 -16.70 -3.81
CA TYR A 23 -7.61 -15.51 -3.07
C TYR A 23 -6.72 -14.34 -3.45
N ILE A 24 -7.32 -13.21 -3.85
CA ILE A 24 -6.58 -11.98 -4.10
C ILE A 24 -6.57 -11.17 -2.80
N VAL A 25 -5.36 -10.86 -2.32
CA VAL A 25 -5.16 -10.05 -1.11
C VAL A 25 -4.64 -8.69 -1.52
N VAL A 26 -5.50 -7.69 -1.51
CA VAL A 26 -5.18 -6.30 -1.89
C VAL A 26 -6.10 -5.35 -1.13
N ALA A 27 -5.55 -4.25 -0.61
CA ALA A 27 -6.28 -3.23 0.15
C ALA A 27 -6.48 -1.92 -0.63
N GLY A 28 -5.84 -1.79 -1.79
CA GLY A 28 -5.93 -0.61 -2.64
C GLY A 28 -4.88 -0.64 -3.74
N MET A 29 -5.06 0.23 -4.72
CA MET A 29 -4.17 0.43 -5.87
C MET A 29 -3.78 1.92 -5.96
N PRO A 30 -3.05 2.46 -4.97
CA PRO A 30 -2.64 3.85 -5.00
C PRO A 30 -1.64 4.09 -6.13
N HIS A 31 -1.73 5.27 -6.75
CA HIS A 31 -0.66 5.76 -7.60
C HIS A 31 0.56 6.12 -6.74
N LEU A 32 1.76 6.13 -7.33
CA LEU A 32 2.98 6.49 -6.60
C LEU A 32 2.88 7.89 -5.98
N SER A 33 2.24 8.84 -6.67
CA SER A 33 1.98 10.18 -6.14
C SER A 33 1.09 10.18 -4.89
N ASP A 34 0.13 9.26 -4.77
CA ASP A 34 -0.70 9.15 -3.56
C ASP A 34 0.12 8.67 -2.36
N ILE A 35 1.04 7.71 -2.58
CA ILE A 35 1.94 7.20 -1.55
C ILE A 35 2.87 8.32 -1.07
N LEU A 36 3.49 9.03 -2.00
CA LEU A 36 4.37 10.16 -1.68
C LEU A 36 3.62 11.30 -1.01
N GLY A 37 2.37 11.55 -1.40
CA GLY A 37 1.49 12.49 -0.72
C GLY A 37 1.26 12.14 0.75
N VAL A 38 1.03 10.85 1.07
CA VAL A 38 0.94 10.38 2.47
C VAL A 38 2.24 10.60 3.23
N VAL A 39 3.39 10.31 2.61
CA VAL A 39 4.69 10.50 3.25
C VAL A 39 4.94 11.98 3.52
N ALA A 40 4.69 12.87 2.55
CA ALA A 40 4.85 14.31 2.70
C ALA A 40 3.89 14.90 3.76
N GLU A 41 2.64 14.43 3.81
CA GLU A 41 1.65 14.85 4.79
C GLU A 41 2.04 14.45 6.22
N ARG A 42 2.57 13.24 6.42
CA ARG A 42 2.76 12.63 7.75
C ARG A 42 4.21 12.69 8.25
N PHE A 43 5.17 12.82 7.36
CA PHE A 43 6.61 12.81 7.62
C PHE A 43 7.33 13.84 6.74
N PRO A 44 6.99 15.14 6.87
CA PRO A 44 7.53 16.19 5.99
C PRO A 44 9.07 16.27 5.99
N SER A 45 9.72 15.95 7.12
CA SER A 45 11.19 15.91 7.22
C SER A 45 11.85 14.83 6.36
N LEU A 46 11.13 13.80 5.94
CA LEU A 46 11.68 12.77 5.03
C LEU A 46 11.68 13.19 3.57
N VAL A 47 10.94 14.25 3.22
CA VAL A 47 10.73 14.68 1.83
C VAL A 47 11.56 15.92 1.49
N GLY A 48 12.01 16.70 2.50
CA GLY A 48 12.84 17.88 2.29
C GLY A 48 12.20 18.92 1.35
N GLU A 49 13.01 19.62 0.55
CA GLU A 49 12.52 20.50 -0.53
C GLU A 49 12.18 19.76 -1.84
N ALA A 50 12.27 18.43 -1.87
CA ALA A 50 12.03 17.69 -3.10
C ALA A 50 10.55 17.86 -3.50
N PRO A 51 10.27 18.56 -4.63
CA PRO A 51 8.91 18.70 -5.10
C PRO A 51 8.43 17.32 -5.59
N ALA A 52 7.12 17.22 -5.78
CA ALA A 52 6.37 16.12 -6.37
C ALA A 52 7.21 15.14 -7.21
N CYS A 53 6.95 13.83 -7.06
CA CYS A 53 7.58 12.74 -7.81
C CYS A 53 7.96 13.15 -9.23
N ASN A 54 9.21 13.57 -9.45
CA ASN A 54 9.71 14.01 -10.75
C ASN A 54 10.17 12.82 -11.60
N TRP A 55 9.77 11.61 -11.20
CA TRP A 55 10.01 10.40 -11.95
C TRP A 55 8.97 10.34 -13.06
N PRO A 56 9.38 10.20 -14.34
CA PRO A 56 8.45 9.94 -15.42
C PRO A 56 7.94 8.52 -15.22
N VAL A 57 6.95 8.36 -14.36
CA VAL A 57 6.10 7.19 -14.30
C VAL A 57 5.01 7.43 -15.33
N ASP A 58 4.74 6.43 -16.16
CA ASP A 58 3.48 6.40 -16.92
C ASP A 58 2.34 6.65 -15.93
N GLY A 59 1.58 7.72 -16.14
CA GLY A 59 0.57 8.19 -15.19
C GLY A 59 0.96 9.26 -14.17
N ALA A 60 2.13 9.90 -14.31
CA ALA A 60 2.43 11.18 -13.64
C ALA A 60 1.43 12.29 -14.06
N ASP A 61 1.32 13.40 -13.33
CA ASP A 61 0.49 14.55 -13.77
C ASP A 61 1.19 15.39 -14.88
N ASP A 62 2.16 14.80 -15.59
CA ASP A 62 2.98 15.43 -16.61
C ASP A 62 2.26 15.51 -17.97
N PRO A 63 2.48 16.55 -18.77
CA PRO A 63 1.90 16.65 -20.11
C PRO A 63 2.25 15.43 -20.97
N GLY A 64 1.23 14.67 -21.40
CA GLY A 64 1.39 13.48 -22.23
C GLY A 64 1.49 12.15 -21.47
N HIS A 65 1.46 12.18 -20.14
CA HIS A 65 1.34 11.00 -19.29
C HIS A 65 0.05 11.19 -18.49
N GLU A 66 -1.04 10.53 -18.86
CA GLU A 66 -2.29 10.63 -18.08
C GLU A 66 -2.30 9.59 -16.97
N ARG A 67 -2.69 9.99 -15.76
CA ARG A 67 -2.79 9.09 -14.61
C ARG A 67 -3.63 7.85 -14.94
N ASP A 68 -2.99 6.68 -14.87
CA ASP A 68 -3.66 5.41 -15.07
C ASP A 68 -4.81 5.22 -14.08
N GLN A 69 -5.95 4.73 -14.59
CA GLN A 69 -7.06 4.37 -13.74
C GLN A 69 -6.69 3.14 -12.90
N PRO A 70 -6.98 3.15 -11.58
CA PRO A 70 -6.77 1.98 -10.75
C PRO A 70 -7.51 0.76 -11.31
N LEU A 71 -6.82 -0.37 -11.42
CA LEU A 71 -7.44 -1.63 -11.84
C LEU A 71 -8.57 -2.01 -10.89
N LEU A 72 -9.74 -2.33 -11.46
CA LEU A 72 -10.90 -2.84 -10.72
C LEU A 72 -10.68 -4.31 -10.36
N ILE A 73 -10.08 -4.54 -9.19
CA ILE A 73 -9.79 -5.87 -8.66
C ILE A 73 -10.73 -6.18 -7.49
N SER A 74 -11.39 -7.34 -7.54
CA SER A 74 -12.23 -7.81 -6.42
C SER A 74 -11.39 -8.57 -5.40
N ASN A 75 -11.38 -8.08 -4.15
CA ASN A 75 -10.83 -8.78 -2.98
C ASN A 75 -11.94 -9.48 -2.15
N LYS A 76 -13.18 -9.58 -2.67
CA LYS A 76 -14.35 -10.07 -1.92
C LYS A 76 -14.11 -11.43 -1.25
N ARG A 77 -13.51 -12.39 -1.97
CA ARG A 77 -13.28 -13.74 -1.44
C ARG A 77 -12.39 -13.75 -0.20
N VAL A 78 -11.36 -12.90 -0.13
CA VAL A 78 -10.48 -12.85 1.04
C VAL A 78 -11.16 -12.17 2.22
N ARG A 79 -12.06 -11.21 1.96
CA ARG A 79 -12.90 -10.59 2.99
C ARG A 79 -13.93 -11.57 3.56
N GLU A 80 -14.58 -12.36 2.71
CA GLU A 80 -15.47 -13.45 3.13
C GLU A 80 -14.72 -14.56 3.89
N LEU A 81 -13.45 -14.78 3.59
CA LEU A 81 -12.59 -15.69 4.36
C LEU A 81 -12.34 -15.16 5.78
N GLY A 82 -12.54 -13.87 6.05
CA GLY A 82 -12.41 -13.24 7.36
C GLY A 82 -11.15 -12.40 7.53
N VAL A 83 -10.42 -12.10 6.45
CA VAL A 83 -9.24 -11.22 6.53
C VAL A 83 -9.68 -9.77 6.69
N ILE A 84 -9.27 -9.17 7.80
CA ILE A 84 -9.54 -7.77 8.12
C ILE A 84 -8.69 -6.88 7.22
N GLU A 85 -9.31 -5.91 6.56
CA GLU A 85 -8.61 -4.96 5.71
C GLU A 85 -7.81 -3.97 6.56
N VAL A 86 -6.56 -3.74 6.18
CA VAL A 86 -5.75 -2.61 6.64
C VAL A 86 -5.73 -1.58 5.52
N PRO A 87 -6.27 -0.37 5.73
CA PRO A 87 -6.22 0.68 4.72
C PRO A 87 -4.80 0.95 4.24
N TRP A 88 -4.60 1.05 2.92
CA TRP A 88 -3.25 1.20 2.35
C TRP A 88 -2.49 2.43 2.89
N ARG A 89 -3.20 3.51 3.26
CA ARG A 89 -2.60 4.70 3.89
C ARG A 89 -1.96 4.38 5.23
N GLU A 90 -2.62 3.56 6.05
CA GLU A 90 -2.10 3.15 7.37
C GLU A 90 -0.87 2.27 7.21
N LEU A 91 -0.89 1.33 6.26
CA LEU A 91 0.28 0.52 5.89
C LEU A 91 1.51 1.40 5.58
N VAL A 92 1.34 2.44 4.75
CA VAL A 92 2.45 3.35 4.40
C VAL A 92 2.99 4.04 5.65
N ILE A 93 2.10 4.59 6.49
CA ILE A 93 2.48 5.30 7.72
C ILE A 93 3.22 4.39 8.70
N GLU A 94 2.71 3.17 8.92
CA GLU A 94 3.33 2.23 9.86
C GLU A 94 4.66 1.69 9.32
N SER A 95 4.78 1.50 8.01
CA SER A 95 6.03 1.09 7.37
C SER A 95 7.12 2.14 7.57
N VAL A 96 6.82 3.42 7.36
CA VAL A 96 7.76 4.53 7.59
C VAL A 96 8.19 4.59 9.06
N LYS A 97 7.24 4.48 10.00
CA LYS A 97 7.56 4.44 11.44
C LYS A 97 8.45 3.26 11.80
N ALA A 98 8.16 2.07 11.27
CA ALA A 98 8.96 0.88 11.52
C ALA A 98 10.40 1.04 11.00
N LEU A 99 10.58 1.57 9.80
CA LEU A 99 11.90 1.87 9.24
C LEU A 99 12.66 2.92 10.07
N GLY A 100 11.97 3.93 10.58
CA GLY A 100 12.55 4.92 11.49
C GLY A 100 13.04 4.29 12.80
N HIS A 101 12.25 3.42 13.42
CA HIS A 101 12.66 2.69 14.63
C HIS A 101 13.85 1.74 14.40
N LEU A 102 13.99 1.21 13.18
CA LEU A 102 15.13 0.36 12.79
C LEU A 102 16.39 1.17 12.44
N GLY A 103 16.31 2.51 12.45
CA GLY A 103 17.42 3.36 12.00
C GLY A 103 17.70 3.27 10.50
N CYS A 104 16.74 2.75 9.71
CA CYS A 104 16.86 2.64 8.26
C CYS A 104 16.47 3.94 7.55
N LEU A 105 15.84 4.88 8.27
CA LEU A 105 15.61 6.24 7.81
C LEU A 105 16.58 7.14 8.54
N SER A 106 17.37 7.91 7.80
CA SER A 106 18.29 8.86 8.38
C SER A 106 17.52 9.85 9.25
N PRO A 107 17.90 10.04 10.53
CA PRO A 107 17.54 11.26 11.22
C PRO A 107 18.28 12.40 10.52
N GLU A 108 17.61 13.53 10.31
CA GLU A 108 18.32 14.79 10.14
C GLU A 108 19.21 15.07 11.36
#